data_AF-A0A8S2P529-F1
#
_entry.id   AF-A0A8S2P529-F1
#
_cell.length_a   1.000
_cell.length_b   1.000
_cell.length_c   1.000
_cell.angle_alpha   90.00
_cell.angle_beta   90.00
_cell.angle_gamma   90.00
#
_symmetry.space_group_name_H-M   'P 1'
#
loop_
_entity.id
_entity.type
_entity.pdbx_description
1 polymer ?
#
loop_
_entity_poly.entity_id
_entity_poly.type
_entity_poly.pdbx_seq_one_letter_code
_entity_poly.pdbx_strand_id
1 'polypeptide(L)' 'METVRRCQIKLLDDRKIELSINAKQTVSEMTDEIARQYNLTETEYFGLYYEE' A
#
# COMPACT_ATOMS: atom_id res chain seq x y z
N MET A 1 3.92 11.29 -19.66
CA MET A 1 2.88 11.48 -18.64
C MET A 1 2.89 10.22 -17.78
N GLU A 2 3.22 10.33 -16.50
CA GLU A 2 3.20 9.15 -15.61
C GLU A 2 1.77 8.82 -15.24
N THR A 3 1.36 7.57 -15.43
CA THR A 3 0.01 7.11 -15.13
C THR A 3 -0.09 6.84 -13.64
N VAL A 4 -0.76 7.74 -12.92
CA VAL A 4 -1.11 7.56 -11.50
C VAL A 4 -2.47 6.89 -11.41
N ARG A 5 -2.59 5.83 -10.62
CA ARG A 5 -3.86 5.16 -10.31
C ARG A 5 -4.20 5.40 -8.84
N ARG A 6 -5.50 5.49 -8.52
CA ARG A 6 -5.97 5.54 -7.14
C ARG A 6 -6.40 4.16 -6.71
N CYS A 7 -5.87 3.69 -5.58
CA CYS A 7 -6.19 2.40 -4.99
C CYS A 7 -6.71 2.62 -3.57
N GLN A 8 -7.74 1.86 -3.20
CA GLN A 8 -8.20 1.79 -1.82
C GLN A 8 -7.53 0.59 -1.16
N ILE A 9 -6.90 0.80 -0.01
CA ILE A 9 -6.28 -0.26 0.80
C ILE A 9 -7.10 -0.43 2.06
N LYS A 10 -7.52 -1.66 2.34
CA LYS A 10 -8.12 -2.05 3.62
C LYS A 10 -7.00 -2.54 4.55
N LEU A 11 -6.89 -1.92 5.71
CA LEU A 11 -5.93 -2.30 6.74
C LEU A 11 -6.49 -3.43 7.61
N LEU A 12 -5.63 -4.02 8.45
CA LEU A 12 -6.00 -5.13 9.32
C LEU A 12 -7.03 -4.76 10.42
N ASP A 13 -7.22 -3.47 10.68
CA ASP A 13 -8.20 -2.93 11.63
C ASP A 13 -9.47 -2.40 10.94
N ASP A 14 -9.73 -2.87 9.71
CA ASP A 14 -10.86 -2.51 8.85
C ASP A 14 -10.92 -1.04 8.39
N ARG A 15 -9.93 -0.21 8.76
CA ARG A 15 -9.81 1.13 8.20
C ARG A 15 -9.45 1.06 6.72
N LYS A 16 -9.99 2.00 5.95
CA LYS A 16 -9.71 2.16 4.52
C LYS A 16 -8.90 3.42 4.29
N ILE A 17 -7.87 3.33 3.47
CA ILE A 17 -7.08 4.46 3.00
C ILE A 17 -7.05 4.53 1.49
N GLU A 18 -6.90 5.73 0.94
CA GLU A 18 -6.64 5.92 -0.48
C GLU A 18 -5.14 6.18 -0.71
N LEU A 19 -4.55 5.44 -1.65
CA LEU A 19 -3.17 5.57 -2.07
C LEU A 19 -3.12 5.89 -3.56
N SER A 20 -2.28 6.85 -3.94
CA SER A 20 -1.97 7.12 -5.35
C SER A 20 -0.75 6.32 -5.75
N ILE A 21 -0.93 5.31 -6.59
CA ILE A 21 0.15 4.43 -7.04
C ILE A 21 0.65 4.85 -8.43
N ASN A 22 1.96 4.88 -8.60
CA ASN A 22 2.57 4.97 -9.92
C ASN A 22 2.58 3.58 -10.56
N ALA A 23 2.24 3.47 -11.85
CA ALA A 23 2.27 2.19 -12.57
C ALA A 23 3.64 1.46 -12.55
N LYS A 24 4.73 2.18 -12.20
CA LYS A 24 6.08 1.61 -12.07
C LYS A 24 6.43 1.16 -10.63
N GLN A 25 5.63 1.51 -9.62
CA GLN A 25 5.88 1.08 -8.24
C GLN A 25 5.70 -0.42 -8.11
N THR A 26 6.62 -1.05 -7.40
CA THR A 26 6.53 -2.43 -6.97
C THR A 26 5.66 -2.56 -5.72
N VAL A 27 5.15 -3.77 -5.47
CA VAL A 27 4.36 -4.08 -4.27
C VAL A 27 5.16 -3.82 -2.99
N SER A 28 6.47 -4.10 -3.01
CA SER A 28 7.36 -3.82 -1.88
C SER A 28 7.43 -2.32 -1.59
N GLU A 29 7.65 -1.49 -2.62
CA GLU A 29 7.66 -0.03 -2.46
C GLU A 29 6.31 0.51 -1.94
N MET A 30 5.19 -0.06 -2.39
CA MET A 30 3.86 0.29 -1.88
C MET A 30 3.69 -0.11 -0.41
N THR A 31 4.13 -1.30 -0.05
CA THR A 31 4.06 -1.82 1.34
C THR A 31 4.92 -0.96 2.27
N ASP A 32 6.13 -0.59 1.85
CA ASP A 32 7.03 0.26 2.60
C ASP A 32 6.48 1.69 2.76
N GLU A 33 5.78 2.22 1.76
CA GLU A 33 5.10 3.51 1.84
C GLU A 33 3.99 3.49 2.89
N ILE A 34 3.14 2.45 2.88
CA ILE A 34 2.07 2.28 3.86
C ILE A 34 2.68 2.09 5.26
N ALA A 35 3.66 1.21 5.40
CA ALA A 35 4.31 0.93 6.67
C ALA A 35 4.88 2.19 7.33
N ARG A 36 5.50 3.08 6.56
CA ARG A 36 6.03 4.36 7.04
C ARG A 36 4.94 5.27 7.60
N GLN A 37 3.72 5.25 7.06
CA GLN A 37 2.61 6.06 7.57
C GLN A 37 2.10 5.56 8.93
N TYR A 38 2.27 4.27 9.22
CA TYR A 38 1.77 3.62 10.43
C TYR A 38 2.87 3.29 11.45
N ASN A 39 4.11 3.73 11.21
CA ASN A 39 5.28 3.35 11.99
C ASN A 39 5.39 1.82 12.18
N LEU A 40 5.04 1.07 11.14
CA LEU A 40 5.09 -0.39 11.15
C LEU A 40 6.55 -0.84 10.95
N THR A 41 7.05 -1.63 11.89
CA THR A 41 8.36 -2.27 11.82
C THR A 41 8.24 -3.70 11.34
N GLU A 42 9.37 -4.32 10.95
CA GLU A 42 9.42 -5.70 10.44
C GLU A 42 8.49 -5.91 9.22
N THR A 43 8.58 -5.00 8.24
CA THR A 43 7.70 -4.95 7.06
C THR A 43 7.82 -6.18 6.17
N GLU A 44 8.88 -6.98 6.30
CA GLU A 44 9.08 -8.25 5.61
C GLU A 44 8.03 -9.31 5.93
N TYR A 45 7.31 -9.19 7.05
CA TYR A 45 6.21 -10.10 7.41
C TYR A 45 4.85 -9.66 6.85
N PHE A 46 4.79 -8.49 6.21
CA PHE A 46 3.56 -7.91 5.70
C PHE A 46 3.57 -7.88 4.17
N GLY A 47 2.37 -7.76 3.60
CA GLY A 47 2.20 -7.65 2.16
C GLY A 47 0.81 -7.15 1.82
N LEU A 48 0.58 -7.00 0.52
CA LEU A 48 -0.72 -6.61 -0.03
C LEU A 48 -1.34 -7.79 -0.75
N TYR A 49 -2.64 -8.00 -0.54
CA TYR A 49 -3.45 -8.92 -1.31
C TYR A 49 -4.67 -8.17 -1.86
N TYR A 50 -5.24 -8.70 -2.93
CA TYR A 50 -6.46 -8.17 -3.51
C TYR A 50 -7.68 -8.88 -2.89
N GLU A 51 -8.65 -8.09 -2.41
CA GLU A 51 -9.96 -8.54 -1.92
C GLU A 51 -11.02 -8.08 -2.94
N GLU A 52 -11.90 -9.00 -3.38
CA GLU A 52 -13.01 -8.69 -4.31
C GLU A 52 -14.12 -7.86 -3.67
#